data_AF-G0W4S6-F1
#
_entry.id   AF-G0W4S6-F1
#
_cell.length_a   1.000
_cell.length_b   1.000
_cell.length_c   1.000
_cell.angle_alpha   90.00
_cell.angle_beta   90.00
_cell.angle_gamma   90.00
#
_symmetry.space_group_name_H-M   'P 1'
#
loop_
_entity.id
_entity.type
_entity.pdbx_description
1 polymer ?
#
loop_
_entity_poly.entity_id
_entity_poly.type
_entity_poly.pdbx_seq_one_letter_code
_entity_poly.pdbx_strand_id
1 'polypeptide(L)'
;MYHHYHTFQGRKLTDQERARVLEFQDSIHYSPRYSDDTHEYRHVMLPKAMLKVIPSDYFNSDVGTLRILTEDEWRGLGITQSLGWEHYECHAPEPHILLFKRPLNYEAELRAAAAAAASNQQQQQQQQQQQQQQTQTVQEASLKE
;
A
#
# COMPACT_ATOMS: atom_id res chain seq x y z
N MET A 1 -12.90 -19.28 -2.65
CA MET A 1 -11.81 -18.41 -2.17
C MET A 1 -12.32 -16.98 -2.21
N TYR A 2 -12.46 -16.31 -1.06
CA TYR A 2 -12.83 -14.89 -1.04
C TYR A 2 -11.59 -14.07 -1.35
N HIS A 3 -11.58 -13.42 -2.51
CA HIS A 3 -10.57 -12.42 -2.82
C HIS A 3 -10.90 -11.17 -2.00
N HIS A 4 -9.95 -10.72 -1.18
CA HIS A 4 -10.05 -9.41 -0.55
C HIS A 4 -9.81 -8.37 -1.63
N TYR A 5 -10.85 -7.63 -2.01
CA TYR A 5 -10.74 -6.61 -3.06
C TYR A 5 -10.15 -5.34 -2.47
N HIS A 6 -8.97 -4.97 -2.94
CA HIS A 6 -8.40 -3.65 -2.67
C HIS A 6 -9.11 -2.61 -3.55
N THR A 7 -9.67 -1.58 -2.93
CA THR A 7 -10.32 -0.47 -3.64
C THR A 7 -9.31 0.65 -3.84
N PHE A 8 -9.03 0.96 -5.11
CA PHE A 8 -8.07 1.98 -5.50
C PHE A 8 -8.43 3.35 -4.90
N GLN A 9 -7.48 3.97 -4.20
CA GLN A 9 -7.61 5.30 -3.61
C GLN A 9 -6.98 6.37 -4.50
N GLY A 10 -7.75 7.41 -4.81
CA GLY A 10 -7.32 8.51 -5.67
C GLY A 10 -7.65 8.28 -7.14
N ARG A 11 -6.94 8.98 -8.02
CA ARG A 11 -7.24 9.01 -9.46
C ARG A 11 -6.49 7.90 -10.18
N LYS A 12 -7.19 6.85 -10.62
CA LYS A 12 -6.57 5.75 -11.37
C LYS A 12 -6.13 6.18 -12.77
N LEU A 13 -4.95 5.73 -13.20
CA LEU A 13 -4.53 5.86 -14.60
C LEU A 13 -5.43 5.02 -15.52
N THR A 14 -5.76 5.56 -16.69
CA THR A 14 -6.29 4.78 -17.81
C THR A 14 -5.22 3.83 -18.34
N ASP A 15 -5.61 2.80 -19.10
CA ASP A 15 -4.67 1.84 -19.67
C ASP A 15 -3.64 2.52 -20.58
N GLN A 16 -4.04 3.56 -21.32
CA GLN A 16 -3.15 4.30 -22.21
C GLN A 16 -2.15 5.17 -21.44
N GLU A 17 -2.59 5.85 -20.37
CA GLU A 17 -1.69 6.63 -19.51
C GLU A 17 -0.70 5.70 -18.79
N ARG A 18 -1.20 4.57 -18.26
CA ARG A 18 -0.37 3.56 -17.60
C ARG A 18 0.71 3.03 -18.53
N ALA A 19 0.36 2.68 -19.77
CA ALA A 19 1.34 2.18 -20.75
C ALA A 19 2.47 3.20 -20.99
N ARG A 20 2.14 4.47 -21.20
CA ARG A 20 3.14 5.55 -21.43
C ARG A 20 4.03 5.79 -20.23
N VAL A 21 3.47 5.76 -19.02
CA VAL A 21 4.24 6.02 -17.80
C VAL A 21 5.17 4.84 -17.47
N LEU A 22 4.72 3.60 -17.68
CA LEU A 22 5.52 2.41 -17.39
C LEU A 22 6.71 2.20 -18.32
N GLU A 23 6.76 2.85 -19.49
CA GLU A 23 7.96 2.87 -20.35
C GLU A 23 9.21 3.40 -19.60
N PHE A 24 9.02 4.19 -18.55
CA PHE A 24 10.10 4.79 -17.75
C PHE A 24 10.45 4.00 -16.49
N GLN A 25 9.74 2.91 -16.18
CA GLN A 25 9.81 2.22 -14.88
C GLN A 25 11.24 1.82 -14.49
N ASP A 26 12.00 1.24 -15.41
CA ASP A 26 13.37 0.77 -15.16
C ASP A 26 14.38 1.92 -14.98
N SER A 27 14.01 3.14 -15.37
CA SER A 27 14.85 4.34 -15.23
C SER A 27 14.54 5.14 -13.95
N ILE A 28 13.59 4.67 -13.12
CA ILE A 28 13.28 5.29 -11.83
C ILE A 28 14.41 5.00 -10.86
N HIS A 29 15.00 6.05 -10.28
CA HIS A 29 16.10 5.92 -9.32
C HIS A 29 15.58 6.05 -7.88
N TYR A 30 16.11 5.20 -6.98
CA TYR A 30 15.72 5.16 -5.58
C TYR A 30 16.95 5.47 -4.72
N SER A 31 16.88 6.52 -3.90
CA SER A 31 17.98 6.88 -3.00
C SER A 31 18.23 5.80 -1.94
N PRO A 32 19.41 5.75 -1.31
CA PRO A 32 19.58 5.10 -0.02
C PRO A 32 18.57 5.64 1.00
N ARG A 33 18.27 4.82 2.01
CA ARG A 33 17.38 5.17 3.12
C ARG A 33 18.20 5.88 4.21
N TYR A 34 17.62 6.90 4.83
CA TYR A 34 18.18 7.62 5.97
C TYR A 34 17.08 7.80 7.02
N SER A 35 17.43 8.04 8.28
CA SER A 35 16.45 8.09 9.36
C SER A 35 16.75 9.19 10.35
N ASP A 36 15.70 9.68 11.00
CA ASP A 36 15.79 10.41 12.28
C ASP A 36 15.30 9.52 13.42
N ASP A 37 14.92 10.10 14.56
CA ASP A 37 14.45 9.36 15.75
C ASP A 37 13.07 8.71 15.56
N THR A 38 12.31 9.11 14.54
CA THR A 38 10.89 8.76 14.37
C THR A 38 10.57 8.12 13.03
N HIS A 39 11.26 8.50 11.96
CA HIS A 39 10.96 8.09 10.59
C HIS A 39 12.20 7.65 9.82
N GLU A 40 11.96 6.73 8.89
CA GLU A 40 12.84 6.43 7.76
C GLU A 40 12.40 7.26 6.56
N TYR A 41 13.36 7.73 5.78
CA TYR A 41 13.19 8.62 4.64
C TYR A 41 13.92 8.06 3.43
N ARG A 42 13.39 8.40 2.25
CA ARG A 42 14.10 8.27 0.99
C ARG A 42 13.50 9.22 -0.04
N HIS A 43 14.21 9.45 -1.12
CA HIS A 43 13.64 10.09 -2.30
C HIS A 43 13.66 9.16 -3.50
N VAL A 44 12.69 9.36 -4.38
CA VAL A 44 12.59 8.70 -5.69
C VAL A 44 12.76 9.76 -6.75
N MET A 45 13.68 9.54 -7.67
CA MET A 45 13.91 10.43 -8.81
C MET A 45 13.31 9.81 -10.07
N LEU A 46 12.34 10.50 -10.65
CA LEU A 46 11.76 10.16 -11.94
C LEU A 46 12.68 10.66 -13.07
N PRO A 47 12.75 9.96 -14.21
CA PRO A 47 13.32 10.51 -15.42
C PRO A 47 12.60 11.79 -15.81
N LYS A 48 13.32 12.89 -16.11
CA LYS A 48 12.68 14.17 -16.48
C LYS A 48 11.73 14.06 -17.67
N ALA A 49 11.98 13.13 -18.60
CA ALA A 49 11.10 12.84 -19.72
C ALA A 49 9.74 12.24 -19.28
N MET A 50 9.73 11.46 -18.20
CA MET A 50 8.52 10.86 -17.63
C MET A 50 7.52 11.93 -17.17
N LEU A 51 8.00 13.07 -16.65
CA LEU A 51 7.12 14.17 -16.23
C LEU A 51 6.17 14.67 -17.34
N LYS A 52 6.55 14.50 -18.61
CA LYS A 52 5.74 14.93 -19.76
C LYS A 52 4.58 13.99 -20.08
N VAL A 53 4.62 12.75 -19.59
CA VAL A 53 3.59 11.74 -19.85
C VAL A 53 2.70 11.47 -18.64
N ILE A 54 3.06 12.02 -17.46
CA ILE A 54 2.20 11.97 -16.28
C ILE A 54 0.97 12.87 -16.53
N PRO A 55 -0.25 12.41 -16.19
CA PRO A 55 -1.45 13.22 -16.36
C PRO A 55 -1.38 14.56 -15.63
N SER A 56 -1.93 15.62 -16.23
CA SER A 56 -1.85 16.98 -15.68
C SER A 56 -2.51 17.13 -14.32
N ASP A 57 -3.53 16.33 -14.00
CA ASP A 57 -4.24 16.31 -12.72
C ASP A 57 -3.44 15.64 -11.58
N TYR A 58 -2.25 15.10 -11.87
CA TYR A 58 -1.26 14.70 -10.88
C TYR A 58 -0.31 15.86 -10.51
N PHE A 59 -0.42 17.02 -11.16
CA PHE A 59 0.39 18.19 -10.87
C PHE A 59 -0.42 19.25 -10.12
N ASN A 60 0.25 19.98 -9.23
CA ASN A 60 -0.25 21.23 -8.71
C ASN A 60 -0.04 22.33 -9.77
N SER A 61 -1.14 22.96 -10.21
CA SER A 61 -1.10 23.98 -11.28
C SER A 61 -0.31 25.24 -10.90
N ASP A 62 -0.19 25.55 -9.61
CA ASP A 62 0.47 26.77 -9.13
C ASP A 62 2.00 26.61 -9.08
N VAL A 63 2.47 25.41 -8.75
CA VAL A 63 3.89 25.14 -8.46
C VAL A 63 4.57 24.35 -9.57
N GLY A 64 3.82 23.61 -10.38
CA GLY A 64 4.36 22.73 -11.43
C GLY A 64 5.03 21.45 -10.89
N THR A 65 4.94 21.18 -9.58
CA THR A 65 5.31 19.90 -8.98
C THR A 65 4.16 18.92 -9.04
N LEU A 66 4.45 17.63 -8.87
CA LEU A 66 3.42 16.67 -8.53
C LEU A 66 2.71 17.11 -7.24
N ARG A 67 1.40 16.86 -7.15
CA ARG A 67 0.66 16.95 -5.88
C ARG A 67 1.04 15.78 -4.98
N ILE A 68 0.57 15.80 -3.73
CA ILE A 68 0.64 14.61 -2.88
C ILE A 68 -0.14 13.47 -3.54
N LEU A 69 0.50 12.30 -3.57
CA LEU A 69 0.00 11.11 -4.26
C LEU A 69 -0.31 10.04 -3.22
N THR A 70 -1.46 9.38 -3.35
CA THR A 70 -1.79 8.20 -2.55
C THR A 70 -0.85 7.03 -2.90
N GLU A 71 -0.83 6.00 -2.05
CA GLU A 71 -0.07 4.77 -2.33
C GLU A 71 -0.43 4.16 -3.69
N ASP A 72 -1.72 4.10 -4.00
CA ASP A 72 -2.21 3.57 -5.25
C ASP A 72 -1.80 4.40 -6.47
N GLU A 73 -1.76 5.73 -6.34
CA GLU A 73 -1.36 6.63 -7.42
C GLU A 73 0.13 6.52 -7.72
N TRP A 74 1.01 6.62 -6.71
CA TRP A 74 2.46 6.52 -6.97
C TRP A 74 2.87 5.12 -7.38
N ARG A 75 2.22 4.05 -6.88
CA ARG A 75 2.41 2.69 -7.41
C ARG A 75 1.90 2.57 -8.83
N GLY A 76 0.82 3.28 -9.17
CA GLY A 76 0.28 3.39 -10.51
C GLY A 76 1.27 3.98 -11.51
N LEU A 77 2.13 4.91 -11.07
CA LEU A 77 3.22 5.48 -11.86
C LEU A 77 4.43 4.53 -12.05
N GLY A 78 4.40 3.32 -11.51
CA GLY A 78 5.48 2.34 -11.63
C GLY A 78 6.54 2.43 -10.52
N ILE A 79 6.42 3.39 -9.59
CA ILE A 79 7.29 3.47 -8.42
C ILE A 79 7.03 2.23 -7.56
N THR A 80 8.09 1.46 -7.30
CA THR A 80 8.01 0.17 -6.60
C THR A 80 8.94 0.19 -5.40
N GLN A 81 8.34 0.20 -4.22
CA GLN A 81 9.02 0.12 -2.92
C GLN A 81 8.21 -0.75 -1.95
N SER A 82 8.82 -1.05 -0.80
CA SER A 82 8.18 -1.81 0.29
C SER A 82 6.91 -1.12 0.82
N LEU A 83 6.20 -1.78 1.72
CA LEU A 83 4.98 -1.23 2.33
C LEU A 83 5.31 -0.10 3.32
N GLY A 84 4.35 0.82 3.49
CA GLY A 84 4.35 1.85 4.52
C GLY A 84 4.98 3.19 4.14
N TRP A 85 5.43 3.35 2.89
CA TRP A 85 5.98 4.62 2.43
C TRP A 85 4.89 5.63 2.07
N GLU A 86 4.98 6.81 2.66
CA GLU A 86 4.09 7.94 2.44
C GLU A 86 4.79 9.02 1.60
N HIS A 87 4.17 9.46 0.51
CA HIS A 87 4.59 10.66 -0.21
C HIS A 87 4.15 11.89 0.59
N TYR A 88 5.10 12.66 1.15
CA TYR A 88 4.76 13.61 2.22
C TYR A 88 4.98 15.08 1.87
N GLU A 89 5.79 15.39 0.85
CA GLU A 89 6.12 16.77 0.52
C GLU A 89 6.50 16.95 -0.96
N CYS A 90 6.17 18.11 -1.50
CA CYS A 90 6.50 18.50 -2.87
C CYS A 90 7.82 19.28 -2.89
N HIS A 91 8.82 18.79 -3.63
CA HIS A 91 10.11 19.46 -3.75
C HIS A 91 10.12 20.43 -4.94
N ALA A 92 9.71 21.69 -4.72
CA ALA A 92 9.57 22.72 -5.77
C ALA A 92 10.81 22.92 -6.68
N PRO A 93 12.07 22.93 -6.17
CA PRO A 93 13.24 23.11 -7.02
C PRO A 93 13.41 22.01 -8.08
N GLU A 94 13.01 20.77 -7.77
CA GLU A 94 13.21 19.61 -8.64
C GLU A 94 11.92 18.75 -8.70
N PRO A 95 10.98 19.03 -9.62
CA PRO A 95 9.66 18.38 -9.65
C PRO A 95 9.68 16.89 -9.99
N HIS A 96 10.85 16.38 -10.38
CA HIS A 96 11.10 14.97 -10.65
C HIS A 96 11.57 14.20 -9.40
N ILE A 97 11.74 14.87 -8.26
CA ILE A 97 12.12 14.26 -6.99
C ILE A 97 10.87 14.17 -6.10
N LEU A 98 10.51 12.94 -5.71
CA LEU A 98 9.43 12.67 -4.77
C LEU A 98 10.02 12.26 -3.42
N LEU A 99 9.51 12.85 -2.35
CA LEU A 99 9.98 12.62 -0.99
C LEU A 99 9.07 11.65 -0.26
N PHE A 100 9.66 10.56 0.26
CA PHE A 100 8.94 9.53 0.98
C PHE A 100 9.43 9.40 2.41
N LYS A 101 8.49 9.14 3.33
CA LYS A 101 8.78 8.81 4.73
C LYS A 101 7.99 7.57 5.17
N ARG A 102 8.45 6.88 6.19
CA ARG A 102 7.78 5.74 6.82
C ARG A 102 8.13 5.68 8.31
N PRO A 103 7.20 5.38 9.22
CA PRO A 103 7.53 5.21 10.64
C PRO A 103 8.57 4.09 10.86
N LEU A 104 9.55 4.30 11.75
CA LEU A 104 10.60 3.30 12.00
C LEU A 104 10.07 1.95 12.51
N ASN A 105 8.99 2.00 13.29
CA ASN A 105 8.35 0.84 13.89
C ASN A 105 7.32 0.16 12.97
N TYR A 106 7.14 0.63 11.73
CA TYR A 106 6.11 0.14 10.80
C TYR A 106 6.17 -1.38 10.59
N GLU A 107 7.35 -1.95 10.38
CA GLU A 107 7.49 -3.39 10.13
C GLU A 107 7.16 -4.23 11.38
N ALA A 108 7.46 -3.72 12.57
CA ALA A 108 7.13 -4.37 13.83
C ALA A 108 5.62 -4.35 14.07
N GLU A 109 4.97 -3.20 13.83
CA GLU A 109 3.52 -3.05 13.94
C GLU A 109 2.79 -3.95 12.95
N LEU A 110 3.25 -4.00 11.68
CA LEU A 110 2.66 -4.86 10.66
C LEU A 110 2.73 -6.35 11.05
N ARG A 111 3.87 -6.78 11.60
CA ARG A 111 4.03 -8.16 12.09
C ARG A 111 3.13 -8.46 13.30
N ALA A 112 3.02 -7.51 14.23
CA ALA A 112 2.15 -7.65 15.40
C ALA A 112 0.67 -7.76 14.98
N ALA A 113 0.23 -6.93 14.03
CA ALA A 113 -1.13 -6.97 13.48
C ALA A 113 -1.42 -8.31 12.79
N ALA A 114 -0.49 -8.82 11.97
CA ALA A 114 -0.63 -10.11 11.31
C ALA A 114 -0.72 -11.27 12.33
N ALA A 115 0.10 -11.25 13.39
CA ALA A 115 0.05 -12.25 14.45
C ALA A 115 -1.28 -12.21 15.20
N ALA A 116 -1.76 -11.03 15.58
CA ALA A 116 -3.05 -10.86 16.25
C ALA A 116 -4.22 -11.36 15.39
N ALA A 117 -4.21 -11.06 14.08
CA ALA A 117 -5.21 -11.55 13.15
C ALA A 117 -5.22 -13.09 13.06
N ALA A 118 -4.04 -13.72 13.01
CA ALA A 118 -3.91 -15.17 12.99
C ALA A 118 -4.44 -15.82 14.29
N SER A 119 -4.12 -15.25 15.45
CA SER A 119 -4.63 -15.74 16.74
C SER A 119 -6.16 -15.65 16.83
N ASN A 120 -6.75 -14.54 16.39
CA ASN A 120 -8.20 -14.36 16.38
C ASN A 120 -8.91 -15.38 15.47
N GLN A 121 -8.33 -15.68 14.30
CA GLN A 121 -8.87 -16.70 13.39
C GLN A 121 -8.81 -18.10 14.01
N GLN A 122 -7.73 -18.46 14.71
CA GLN A 122 -7.61 -19.75 15.40
C GLN A 122 -8.64 -19.91 16.51
N GLN A 123 -8.86 -18.88 17.33
CA GLN A 123 -9.87 -18.91 18.39
C GLN A 123 -11.29 -19.08 17.83
N GLN A 124 -11.63 -18.37 16.75
CA GLN A 124 -12.93 -18.53 16.09
C GLN A 124 -13.13 -19.94 15.53
N GLN A 125 -12.10 -20.54 14.93
CA GLN A 125 -12.18 -21.92 14.42
C GLN A 125 -12.37 -22.93 15.56
N GLN A 126 -11.68 -22.77 16.68
CA GLN A 126 -11.85 -23.65 17.85
C GLN A 126 -13.26 -23.53 18.46
N GLN A 127 -13.80 -22.31 18.58
CA GLN A 127 -15.17 -22.10 19.07
C GLN A 127 -16.22 -22.72 18.13
N GLN A 128 -16.04 -22.60 16.81
CA GLN A 128 -16.94 -23.23 15.83
C GLN A 128 -16.89 -24.76 15.92
N GLN A 129 -15.70 -25.35 16.10
CA GLN A 129 -15.56 -26.79 16.27
C GLN A 129 -16.23 -27.28 17.56
N GLN A 130 -16.09 -26.54 18.68
CA GLN A 130 -16.75 -26.88 19.94
C GLN A 130 -18.28 -26.79 19.83
N GLN A 131 -18.82 -25.75 19.16
CA GLN A 131 -20.26 -25.61 18.93
C GLN A 131 -20.81 -26.73 18.03
N GLN A 132 -20.09 -27.12 16.97
CA GLN A 132 -20.49 -28.23 16.10
C GLN A 132 -20.53 -29.55 16.88
N GLN A 133 -19.50 -29.83 17.70
CA GLN A 133 -19.49 -31.03 18.55
C GLN A 133 -20.65 -31.04 19.55
N GLN A 134 -20.91 -29.93 20.24
CA GLN A 134 -22.05 -29.84 21.16
C GLN A 134 -23.38 -30.06 20.45
N THR A 135 -23.57 -29.46 19.27
CA THR A 135 -24.83 -29.60 18.51
C THR A 135 -25.07 -31.04 18.03
N GLN A 136 -24.01 -31.72 17.55
CA GLN A 136 -24.08 -33.14 17.19
C GLN A 136 -24.40 -34.01 18.41
N THR A 137 -23.77 -33.75 19.56
CA THR A 137 -23.99 -34.52 20.79
C THR A 137 -25.44 -34.39 21.28
N VAL A 138 -26.01 -33.19 21.22
CA VAL A 138 -27.42 -32.94 21.61
C VAL A 138 -28.40 -33.59 20.63
N GLN A 139 -28.13 -33.52 19.32
CA GLN A 139 -28.96 -34.20 18.32
C GLN A 139 -28.94 -35.73 18.48
N GLU A 140 -27.76 -36.33 18.73
CA GLU A 140 -27.65 -37.77 18.98
C GLU A 140 -28.36 -38.22 20.26
N ALA A 141 -28.35 -37.39 21.32
CA ALA A 141 -29.07 -37.69 22.55
C ALA A 141 -30.59 -37.68 22.34
N SER A 142 -31.12 -36.72 21.58
CA SER A 142 -32.56 -36.57 21.32
C SER A 142 -33.17 -37.63 20.40
N LEU A 143 -32.35 -38.37 19.63
CA LEU A 143 -32.79 -39.47 18.76
C LEU A 143 -32.87 -40.83 19.49
N LYS A 144 -32.38 -40.89 20.73
CA LYS A 144 -32.34 -42.10 21.56
C LYS A 144 -33.43 -42.14 22.64
N GLU A 145 -34.26 -41.10 22.73
CA GLU A 145 -35.50 -41.04 23.53
C GLU A 145 -36.73 -41.19 22.62
#